data_AF-A0A0F9IBW7-F1
#
_entry.id   AF-A0A0F9IBW7-F1
#
_cell.length_a   1.000
_cell.length_b   1.000
_cell.length_c   1.000
_cell.angle_alpha   90.00
_cell.angle_beta   90.00
_cell.angle_gamma   90.00
#
_symmetry.space_group_name_H-M   'P 1'
#
loop_
_entity.id
_entity.type
_entity.pdbx_description
1 polymer ?
#
loop_
_entity_poly.entity_id
_entity_poly.type
_entity_poly.pdbx_seq_one_letter_code
_entity_poly.pdbx_strand_id
1 'polypeptide(L)' 'MKPQDLARALEGVPETRLRLVELARQVVDGEGNVDLVQCLPLAAEIEAAVDEARAYAQQTERVRWALQNLIKGH' A
#
# COMPACT_ATOMS: atom_id res chain seq x y z
N MET A 1 -8.69 13.69 20.32
CA MET A 1 -7.80 12.48 20.26
C MET A 1 -6.43 12.84 20.81
N LYS A 2 -5.75 11.93 21.54
CA LYS A 2 -4.48 12.28 22.21
C LYS A 2 -3.31 12.12 21.21
N PRO A 3 -2.23 12.93 21.31
CA PRO A 3 -1.04 12.81 20.44
C PRO A 3 -0.44 11.40 20.38
N GLN A 4 -0.62 10.61 21.44
CA GLN A 4 -0.16 9.22 21.55
C GLN A 4 -0.86 8.27 20.56
N ASP A 5 -2.11 8.55 20.18
CA ASP A 5 -2.89 7.74 19.24
C ASP A 5 -2.39 7.94 17.79
N LEU A 6 -1.92 9.15 17.48
CA LEU A 6 -1.33 9.47 16.17
C LEU A 6 0.04 8.80 15.98
N ALA A 7 0.90 8.85 17.01
CA ALA A 7 2.22 8.20 16.96
C ALA A 7 2.10 6.70 16.69
N ARG A 8 1.20 6.01 17.39
CA ARG A 8 0.88 4.59 17.16
C ARG A 8 0.34 4.30 15.76
N ALA A 9 -0.43 5.21 15.18
CA ALA A 9 -0.95 5.03 13.82
C ALA A 9 0.17 5.16 12.78
N LEU A 10 1.14 6.04 13.00
CA LEU A 10 2.30 6.27 12.13
C LEU A 10 3.31 5.13 12.20
N GLU A 11 3.53 4.52 13.38
CA GLU A 11 4.35 3.29 13.53
C GLU A 11 3.85 2.13 12.67
N GLY A 12 2.55 2.11 12.34
CA GLY A 12 1.94 1.11 11.49
C GLY A 12 2.09 1.35 9.99
N VAL A 13 2.61 2.51 9.55
CA VAL A 13 2.79 2.81 8.12
C VAL A 13 4.20 2.41 7.71
N PRO A 14 4.38 1.34 6.92
CA PRO A 14 5.71 0.90 6.52
C PRO A 14 6.35 1.92 5.56
N GLU A 15 7.66 2.19 5.70
CA GLU A 15 8.43 3.11 4.83
C GLU A 15 8.65 2.59 3.39
N THR A 16 7.80 1.69 2.89
CA THR A 16 8.23 0.68 1.91
C THR A 16 7.83 0.99 0.47
N ARG A 17 8.74 0.68 -0.46
CA ARG A 17 8.47 0.50 -1.89
C ARG A 17 7.48 -0.67 -2.04
N LEU A 18 6.23 -0.39 -2.41
CA LEU A 18 5.23 -1.43 -2.63
C LEU A 18 5.71 -2.42 -3.70
N ARG A 19 5.81 -3.69 -3.33
CA ARG A 19 6.30 -4.78 -4.19
C ARG A 19 5.43 -4.97 -5.45
N LEU A 20 4.15 -4.62 -5.35
CA LEU A 20 3.21 -4.43 -6.46
C LEU A 20 3.81 -3.62 -7.64
N VAL A 21 4.56 -2.55 -7.36
CA VAL A 21 5.16 -1.68 -8.38
C VAL A 21 6.30 -2.38 -9.10
N GLU A 22 7.06 -3.20 -8.39
CA GLU A 22 8.16 -3.98 -8.97
C GLU A 22 7.62 -5.14 -9.82
N LEU A 23 6.56 -5.81 -9.36
CA LEU A 23 5.87 -6.86 -10.12
C LEU A 23 5.19 -6.29 -11.37
N ALA A 24 4.55 -5.12 -11.28
CA ALA A 24 3.95 -4.46 -12.43
C ALA A 24 4.98 -4.17 -13.53
N ARG A 25 6.22 -3.83 -13.18
CA ARG A 25 7.31 -3.63 -14.16
C ARG A 25 7.79 -4.92 -14.83
N GLN A 26 7.55 -6.07 -14.21
CA GLN A 26 7.93 -7.36 -14.77
C GLN A 26 6.86 -7.88 -15.74
N VAL A 27 5.59 -7.60 -15.47
CA VAL A 27 4.48 -8.14 -16.26
C VAL A 27 3.88 -7.16 -17.27
N VAL A 28 4.33 -5.90 -17.28
CA VAL A 28 3.88 -4.90 -18.26
C VAL A 28 4.97 -4.67 -19.31
N ASP A 29 4.59 -4.78 -20.58
CA ASP A 29 5.50 -4.55 -21.70
C ASP A 29 5.77 -3.06 -21.96
N GLY A 30 6.65 -2.76 -22.92
CA GLY A 30 7.01 -1.39 -23.29
C GLY A 30 5.87 -0.56 -23.91
N GLU A 31 4.76 -1.19 -24.27
CA GLU A 31 3.56 -0.56 -24.82
C GLU A 31 2.46 -0.37 -23.75
N GLY A 32 2.70 -0.87 -22.52
CA GLY A 32 1.76 -0.77 -21.42
C GLY A 32 0.75 -1.93 -21.35
N ASN A 33 0.93 -2.98 -22.14
CA ASN A 33 0.07 -4.17 -22.10
C ASN A 33 0.57 -5.18 -21.07
N VAL A 34 -0.36 -5.95 -20.51
CA VAL A 34 -0.05 -7.01 -19.54
C VAL A 34 0.34 -8.29 -20.28
N ASP A 35 1.54 -8.80 -20.00
CA ASP A 35 2.01 -10.10 -20.44
C ASP A 35 1.46 -11.20 -19.52
N LEU A 36 0.37 -11.84 -19.95
CA LEU A 36 -0.28 -12.91 -19.21
C LEU A 36 0.60 -14.15 -19.05
N VAL A 37 1.57 -14.37 -19.94
CA VAL A 37 2.51 -15.49 -19.84
C VAL A 37 3.47 -15.26 -18.68
N GLN A 38 3.89 -14.02 -18.46
CA GLN A 38 4.71 -13.63 -17.31
C GLN A 38 3.92 -13.51 -16.00
N CYS A 39 2.62 -13.22 -16.06
CA CYS A 39 1.75 -13.20 -14.87
C CYS A 39 1.56 -14.58 -14.23
N LEU A 40 1.41 -15.63 -15.04
CA LEU A 40 1.13 -17.00 -14.57
C LEU A 40 2.11 -17.51 -13.49
N PRO A 41 3.44 -17.44 -13.68
CA PRO A 41 4.38 -17.86 -12.65
C PRO A 41 4.40 -16.93 -11.42
N LEU A 42 3.96 -15.68 -11.56
CA LEU A 42 3.97 -14.67 -10.50
C LEU A 42 2.63 -14.53 -9.77
N ALA A 43 1.61 -15.34 -10.11
CA ALA A 43 0.24 -15.15 -9.64
C ALA A 43 0.13 -15.05 -8.10
N ALA A 44 0.77 -15.96 -7.37
CA ALA A 44 0.77 -15.94 -5.91
C ALA A 44 1.49 -14.71 -5.32
N GLU A 45 2.55 -14.24 -5.98
CA GLU A 45 3.28 -13.05 -5.54
C GLU A 45 2.51 -11.77 -5.82
N ILE A 46 1.79 -11.72 -6.93
CA ILE A 46 0.88 -10.63 -7.29
C ILE A 46 -0.25 -10.56 -6.27
N GLU A 47 -0.87 -11.69 -5.90
CA GLU A 47 -1.91 -11.72 -4.86
C GLU A 47 -1.38 -11.21 -3.52
N ALA A 48 -0.22 -11.69 -3.07
CA ALA A 48 0.40 -11.23 -1.83
C ALA A 48 0.73 -9.73 -1.85
N ALA A 49 1.23 -9.22 -2.99
CA ALA A 49 1.53 -7.80 -3.16
C ALA A 49 0.26 -6.92 -3.21
N VAL A 50 -0.87 -7.46 -3.70
CA VAL A 50 -2.17 -6.78 -3.63
C VAL A 50 -2.66 -6.69 -2.19
N ASP A 51 -2.52 -7.76 -1.40
CA ASP A 51 -2.89 -7.75 0.02
C ASP A 51 -2.01 -6.79 0.83
N GLU A 52 -0.71 -6.73 0.55
CA GLU A 52 0.22 -5.74 1.10
C GLU A 52 -0.27 -4.31 0.79
N ALA A 53 -0.58 -4.02 -0.48
CA ALA A 53 -1.04 -2.70 -0.90
C ALA A 53 -2.39 -2.32 -0.23
N ARG A 54 -3.30 -3.27 -0.03
CA ARG A 54 -4.56 -3.05 0.70
C ARG A 54 -4.33 -2.71 2.16
N ALA A 55 -3.44 -3.45 2.82
CA ALA A 55 -3.08 -3.20 4.20
C ALA A 55 -2.45 -1.80 4.36
N TYR A 56 -1.53 -1.44 3.46
CA TYR A 56 -0.91 -0.13 3.41
C TYR A 56 -1.93 1.01 3.23
N ALA A 57 -2.85 0.85 2.27
CA ALA A 57 -3.90 1.84 2.03
C ALA A 57 -4.79 2.04 3.27
N GLN A 58 -5.17 0.95 3.94
CA GLN A 58 -5.99 1.02 5.15
C GLN A 58 -5.26 1.71 6.30
N GLN A 59 -3.97 1.40 6.50
CA GLN A 59 -3.14 2.05 7.54
C GLN A 59 -2.96 3.55 7.25
N THR A 60 -2.65 3.89 6.01
CA THR A 60 -2.47 5.29 5.57
C THR A 60 -3.77 6.08 5.73
N GLU A 61 -4.92 5.50 5.41
CA GLU A 61 -6.23 6.12 5.59
C GLU A 61 -6.54 6.38 7.07
N ARG A 62 -6.21 5.44 7.97
CA ARG A 62 -6.34 5.64 9.42
C ARG A 62 -5.47 6.80 9.91
N VAL A 63 -4.22 6.89 9.44
CA VAL A 63 -3.34 8.02 9.77
C VAL A 63 -3.91 9.34 9.24
N ARG A 64 -4.36 9.38 7.98
CA ARG A 64 -4.98 10.57 7.38
C ARG A 64 -6.18 11.03 8.20
N TRP A 65 -7.07 10.11 8.58
CA TRP A 65 -8.22 10.41 9.43
C TRP A 65 -7.78 10.94 10.81
N ALA A 66 -6.76 10.32 11.41
CA ALA A 66 -6.22 10.75 12.69
C ALA A 66 -5.67 12.18 12.64
N LEU A 67 -4.90 12.50 11.59
CA LEU A 67 -4.37 13.83 11.34
C LEU A 67 -5.50 14.85 11.10
N GLN A 68 -6.51 14.50 10.31
CA GLN A 68 -7.65 15.39 10.06
C GLN A 68 -8.42 15.72 11.34
N ASN A 69 -8.61 14.75 12.23
CA ASN A 69 -9.28 14.99 13.51
C ASN A 69 -8.42 15.78 14.49
N LEU A 70 -7.10 15.59 14.46
CA LEU A 70 -6.18 16.41 15.25
C LEU A 70 -6.25 17.88 14.84
N ILE A 71 -6.29 18.16 13.53
CA ILE A 71 -6.39 19.53 12.98
C ILE A 71 -7.76 20.15 13.29
N LYS A 72 -8.83 19.36 13.33
CA LYS A 72 -10.21 19.85 13.54
C LYS A 72 -10.59 20.08 15.00
N GLY A 73 -9.74 19.74 15.97
CA GLY A 73 -9.91 20.14 17.38
C GLY A 73 -11.14 19.55 18.10
N HIS A 74 -11.24 18.21 18.15
CA HIS A 74 -12.10 17.49 19.11
C HIS A 74 -11.28 16.59 20.05
#